data_AF-A0A2V8CLK1-F1
#
_entry.id   AF-A0A2V8CLK1-F1
#
_cell.length_a   1.000
_cell.length_b   1.000
_cell.length_c   1.000
_cell.angle_alpha   90.00
_cell.angle_beta   90.00
_cell.angle_gamma   90.00
#
_symmetry.space_group_name_H-M   'P 1'
#
loop_
_entity.id
_entity.type
_entity.pdbx_description
1 polymer ?
#
loop_
_entity_poly.entity_id
_entity_poly.type
_entity_poly.pdbx_seq_one_letter_code
_entity_poly.pdbx_strand_id
1 'polypeptide(L)'
;MADTHGVPLVTIPYVGRADNYLRAPLLLRDVAPGGVGAVDVGFYETVAADGCGLVLDGTGGDEWFRGTAYHAADLLRQGRLIAAVRRLREHASHCGSIHGLLAVAKGPVWAACPFALRRAIKRVLPARDVVPRLFRRDFARSVNLVERITEPNYDGRFSTFAAGAVYRDATCEHGAHSWHEDVRLAAAFGMEMSAPFQDRALAEFAVALPEEQRWSKGRAKRVIRNGMHDLMPPVVLGRDDKGNGSEAQFVEIRQLHEAGAFDGLQLAAAGVVDATEIEPMFRSMCDMFSRNDLHYEIQASQLWLLFCAECTWRALFGEGARPSNASRPALQGRATR
;
A
#
# COMPACT_ATOMS: atom_id res chain seq x y z
N MET A 1 13.50 -24.21 -12.45
CA MET A 1 13.26 -25.54 -11.84
C MET A 1 11.75 -25.74 -11.83
N ALA A 2 11.23 -26.83 -12.40
CA ALA A 2 9.80 -27.10 -12.33
C ALA A 2 9.41 -27.31 -10.86
N ASP A 3 8.33 -26.67 -10.42
CA ASP A 3 7.71 -26.99 -9.13
C ASP A 3 7.21 -28.46 -9.18
N THR A 4 7.10 -29.07 -8.01
CA THR A 4 6.55 -30.40 -7.71
C THR A 4 5.24 -30.77 -8.43
N HIS A 5 4.55 -29.81 -9.06
CA HIS A 5 3.31 -29.99 -9.83
C HIS A 5 3.49 -29.90 -11.37
N GLY A 6 4.72 -29.79 -11.88
CA GLY A 6 4.98 -29.73 -13.33
C GLY A 6 4.65 -28.38 -13.98
N VAL A 7 4.42 -27.33 -13.18
CA VAL A 7 4.21 -25.97 -13.70
C VAL A 7 5.57 -25.35 -14.04
N PRO A 8 5.78 -24.86 -15.28
CA PRO A 8 7.02 -24.18 -15.64
C PRO A 8 7.10 -22.85 -14.87
N LEU A 9 8.13 -22.71 -14.03
CA LEU A 9 8.46 -21.44 -13.39
C LEU A 9 9.30 -20.61 -14.36
N VAL A 10 8.75 -19.49 -14.82
CA VAL A 10 9.48 -18.49 -15.61
C VAL A 10 9.78 -17.30 -14.71
N THR A 11 11.07 -17.02 -14.52
CA THR A 11 11.50 -15.80 -13.83
C THR A 11 11.60 -14.67 -14.83
N ILE A 12 10.72 -13.67 -14.71
CA ILE A 12 10.83 -12.43 -15.48
C ILE A 12 11.76 -11.51 -14.70
N PRO A 13 12.94 -11.13 -15.24
CA PRO A 13 13.84 -10.23 -14.54
C PRO A 13 13.15 -8.87 -14.36
N TYR A 14 13.34 -8.27 -13.18
CA TYR A 14 12.95 -6.89 -12.98
C TYR A 14 13.73 -5.99 -13.94
N VAL A 15 13.03 -5.28 -14.83
CA VAL A 15 13.62 -4.28 -15.72
C VAL A 15 12.98 -2.94 -15.39
N GLY A 16 13.58 -2.22 -14.44
CA GLY A 16 13.22 -0.83 -14.14
C GLY A 16 13.53 0.05 -15.36
N ARG A 17 12.54 0.22 -16.24
CA ARG A 17 12.62 1.19 -17.35
C ARG A 17 11.88 2.45 -16.92
N ALA A 18 12.61 3.56 -16.78
CA ALA A 18 12.02 4.86 -16.47
C ALA A 18 10.83 5.21 -17.40
N ASP A 19 10.89 4.77 -18.66
CA ASP A 19 9.82 4.93 -19.64
C ASP A 19 8.49 4.27 -19.23
N ASN A 20 8.52 3.17 -18.47
CA ASN A 20 7.30 2.51 -18.01
C ASN A 20 6.47 3.41 -17.09
N TYR A 21 7.13 4.24 -16.28
CA TYR A 21 6.47 5.22 -15.40
C TYR A 21 5.76 6.34 -16.19
N LEU A 22 6.21 6.65 -17.40
CA LEU A 22 5.53 7.57 -18.31
C LEU A 22 4.45 6.87 -19.16
N ARG A 23 4.65 5.59 -19.49
CA ARG A 23 3.71 4.80 -20.29
C ARG A 23 2.46 4.40 -19.52
N ALA A 24 2.59 4.00 -18.25
CA ALA A 24 1.46 3.55 -17.44
C ALA A 24 0.32 4.59 -17.38
N PRO A 25 0.56 5.90 -17.11
CA PRO A 25 -0.49 6.91 -17.16
C PRO A 25 -1.17 7.06 -18.54
N LEU A 26 -0.42 6.86 -19.63
CA LEU A 26 -0.93 6.98 -21.00
C LEU A 26 -1.82 5.78 -21.40
N LEU A 27 -1.54 4.60 -20.83
CA LEU A 27 -2.36 3.41 -21.00
C LEU A 27 -3.65 3.51 -20.17
N LEU A 28 -3.52 3.95 -18.91
CA LEU A 28 -4.61 3.95 -17.94
C LEU A 28 -5.59 5.11 -18.08
N ARG A 29 -5.27 6.17 -18.86
CA ARG A 29 -6.08 7.32 -19.33
C ARG A 29 -7.09 7.98 -18.37
N ASP A 30 -7.98 7.22 -17.77
CA ASP A 30 -9.02 7.61 -16.82
C ASP A 30 -8.68 7.27 -15.35
N VAL A 31 -7.56 6.59 -15.09
CA VAL A 31 -7.03 6.33 -13.74
C VAL A 31 -5.57 6.80 -13.66
N ALA A 32 -5.25 7.56 -12.61
CA ALA A 32 -3.87 7.91 -12.31
C ALA A 32 -3.16 6.68 -11.69
N PRO A 33 -2.08 6.17 -12.29
CA PRO A 33 -1.36 5.04 -11.71
C PRO A 33 -0.79 5.39 -10.34
N GLY A 34 -0.77 4.40 -9.45
CA GLY A 34 -0.01 4.45 -8.21
C GLY A 34 1.49 4.33 -8.49
N GLY A 35 2.29 4.40 -7.42
CA GLY A 35 3.74 4.25 -7.54
C GLY A 35 4.19 2.83 -7.91
N VAL A 36 3.31 1.83 -7.91
CA VAL A 36 3.68 0.42 -8.08
C VAL A 36 3.43 -0.08 -9.51
N GLY A 37 2.41 0.43 -10.22
CA GLY A 37 1.94 -0.16 -11.49
C GLY A 37 2.88 -0.03 -12.69
N ALA A 38 3.95 0.78 -12.61
CA ALA A 38 4.93 0.88 -13.68
C ALA A 38 5.86 -0.35 -13.76
N VAL A 39 6.03 -1.07 -12.66
CA VAL A 39 6.71 -2.38 -12.63
C VAL A 39 5.92 -3.40 -13.45
N ASP A 40 4.60 -3.30 -13.41
CA ASP A 40 3.70 -4.27 -14.01
C ASP A 40 3.61 -4.15 -15.53
N VAL A 41 3.97 -3.00 -16.12
CA VAL A 41 4.01 -2.83 -17.59
C VAL A 41 4.90 -3.89 -18.24
N GLY A 42 6.12 -4.09 -17.74
CA GLY A 42 7.07 -5.07 -18.30
C GLY A 42 6.64 -6.52 -18.04
N PHE A 43 5.98 -6.77 -16.90
CA PHE A 43 5.37 -8.06 -16.60
C PHE A 43 4.27 -8.40 -17.60
N TYR A 44 3.29 -7.51 -17.78
CA TYR A 44 2.17 -7.73 -18.70
C TYR A 44 2.61 -7.80 -20.17
N GLU A 45 3.64 -7.06 -20.60
CA GLU A 45 4.23 -7.22 -21.94
C GLU A 45 4.76 -8.64 -22.17
N THR A 46 5.46 -9.19 -21.17
CA THR A 46 6.04 -10.54 -21.26
C THR A 46 4.95 -11.61 -21.26
N VAL A 47 3.99 -11.49 -20.34
CA VAL A 47 2.88 -12.44 -20.22
C VAL A 47 1.97 -12.41 -21.46
N ALA A 48 1.75 -11.23 -22.06
CA ALA A 48 1.03 -11.11 -23.32
C ALA A 48 1.80 -11.73 -24.50
N ALA A 49 3.13 -11.59 -24.55
CA ALA A 49 3.97 -12.22 -25.57
C ALA A 49 3.92 -13.76 -25.51
N ASP A 50 3.71 -14.32 -24.32
CA ASP A 50 3.50 -15.76 -24.10
C ASP A 50 2.08 -16.23 -24.45
N GLY A 51 1.19 -15.33 -24.89
CA GLY A 51 -0.18 -15.65 -25.32
C GLY A 51 -1.14 -15.92 -24.17
N CYS A 52 -0.83 -15.48 -22.95
CA CYS A 52 -1.72 -15.64 -21.80
C CYS A 52 -2.90 -14.67 -21.91
N GLY A 53 -4.12 -15.18 -21.70
CA GLY A 53 -5.35 -14.36 -21.67
C GLY A 53 -5.90 -14.09 -20.28
N LEU A 54 -5.38 -14.76 -19.25
CA LEU A 54 -5.84 -14.66 -17.86
C LEU A 54 -4.65 -14.57 -16.92
N VAL A 55 -4.68 -13.60 -16.01
CA VAL A 55 -3.73 -13.44 -14.90
C VAL A 55 -4.47 -13.68 -13.59
N LEU A 56 -3.98 -14.65 -12.82
CA LEU A 56 -4.44 -14.91 -11.46
C LEU A 56 -3.54 -14.17 -10.48
N ASP A 57 -4.15 -13.32 -9.67
CA ASP A 57 -3.46 -12.49 -8.70
C ASP A 57 -3.84 -12.86 -7.24
N GLY A 58 -2.94 -12.52 -6.32
CA GLY A 58 -3.06 -12.79 -4.89
C GLY A 58 -3.83 -11.74 -4.08
N THR A 59 -4.33 -10.67 -4.70
CA THR A 59 -5.07 -9.58 -4.04
C THR A 59 -6.23 -10.12 -3.22
N GLY A 60 -6.40 -9.59 -2.00
CA GLY A 60 -7.32 -10.08 -0.99
C GLY A 60 -6.67 -11.08 -0.02
N GLY A 61 -5.57 -11.73 -0.42
CA GLY A 61 -4.90 -12.71 0.43
C GLY A 61 -4.30 -12.11 1.71
N ASP A 62 -3.69 -10.93 1.64
CA ASP A 62 -3.16 -10.23 2.81
C ASP A 62 -4.27 -9.51 3.56
N GLU A 63 -5.12 -8.81 2.83
CA GLU A 63 -6.18 -7.95 3.34
C GLU A 63 -7.18 -8.75 4.20
N TRP A 64 -7.60 -9.93 3.73
CA TRP A 64 -8.58 -10.75 4.41
C TRP A 64 -7.97 -11.70 5.47
N PHE A 65 -6.75 -12.22 5.22
CA PHE A 65 -6.21 -13.37 5.98
C PHE A 65 -4.92 -13.12 6.75
N ARG A 66 -4.21 -11.99 6.56
CA ARG A 66 -2.95 -11.70 7.28
C ARG A 66 -3.18 -11.62 8.78
N GLY A 67 -4.22 -10.93 9.20
CA GLY A 67 -4.45 -10.55 10.61
C GLY A 67 -4.00 -9.13 10.92
N THR A 68 -4.36 -8.66 12.12
CA THR A 68 -4.28 -7.27 12.51
C THR A 68 -3.81 -7.07 13.95
N ALA A 69 -3.17 -5.93 14.21
CA ALA A 69 -2.82 -5.47 15.56
C ALA A 69 -4.06 -5.06 16.38
N TYR A 70 -5.18 -4.74 15.71
CA TYR A 70 -6.41 -4.27 16.38
C TYR A 70 -7.07 -5.33 17.27
N HIS A 71 -6.70 -6.61 17.13
CA HIS A 71 -7.08 -7.64 18.10
C HIS A 71 -6.56 -7.36 19.51
N ALA A 72 -5.45 -6.63 19.66
CA ALA A 72 -5.02 -6.14 20.96
C ALA A 72 -6.07 -5.21 21.59
N ALA A 73 -6.80 -4.42 20.80
CA ALA A 73 -7.89 -3.58 21.31
C ALA A 73 -9.06 -4.43 21.84
N ASP A 74 -9.39 -5.54 21.17
CA ASP A 74 -10.40 -6.49 21.64
C ASP A 74 -9.97 -7.12 22.98
N LEU A 75 -8.72 -7.54 23.08
CA LEU A 75 -8.15 -8.09 24.31
C LEU A 75 -8.11 -7.07 25.46
N LEU A 76 -7.77 -5.81 25.17
CA LEU A 76 -7.83 -4.72 26.15
C LEU A 76 -9.27 -4.49 26.64
N ARG A 77 -10.24 -4.48 25.73
CA ARG A 77 -11.67 -4.33 26.07
C ARG A 77 -12.20 -5.48 26.93
N GLN A 78 -11.65 -6.69 26.75
CA GLN A 78 -11.95 -7.88 27.56
C GLN A 78 -11.18 -7.93 28.90
N GLY A 79 -10.32 -6.95 29.21
CA GLY A 79 -9.47 -6.96 30.41
C GLY A 79 -8.28 -7.91 30.34
N ARG A 80 -7.99 -8.51 29.17
CA ARG A 80 -6.92 -9.49 28.96
C ARG A 80 -5.59 -8.80 28.65
N LEU A 81 -5.08 -8.01 29.59
CA LEU A 81 -3.90 -7.14 29.41
C LEU A 81 -2.63 -7.89 28.96
N ILE A 82 -2.34 -9.04 29.59
CA ILE A 82 -1.16 -9.85 29.26
C ILE A 82 -1.23 -10.35 27.81
N ALA A 83 -2.41 -10.79 27.38
CA ALA A 83 -2.63 -11.25 26.01
C ALA A 83 -2.49 -10.09 25.01
N ALA A 84 -3.01 -8.91 25.34
CA ALA A 84 -2.89 -7.72 24.49
C ALA A 84 -1.41 -7.31 24.29
N VAL A 85 -0.63 -7.25 25.37
CA VAL A 85 0.82 -6.93 25.29
C VAL A 85 1.57 -7.98 24.49
N ARG A 86 1.28 -9.27 24.70
CA ARG A 86 1.88 -10.36 23.92
C ARG A 86 1.59 -10.21 22.43
N ARG A 87 0.32 -9.93 22.08
CA ARG A 87 -0.10 -9.71 20.68
C ARG A 87 0.62 -8.53 20.03
N LEU A 88 0.73 -7.40 20.74
CA LEU A 88 1.44 -6.23 20.23
C LEU A 88 2.93 -6.50 20.02
N ARG A 89 3.58 -7.26 20.91
CA ARG A 89 4.97 -7.68 20.76
C ARG A 89 5.18 -8.62 19.57
N GLU A 90 4.30 -9.61 19.41
CA GLU A 90 4.33 -10.52 18.26
C GLU A 90 4.19 -9.75 16.94
N HIS A 91 3.23 -8.81 16.86
CA HIS A 91 3.04 -8.01 15.65
C HIS A 91 4.24 -7.09 15.38
N ALA A 92 4.77 -6.41 16.40
CA ALA A 92 5.96 -5.56 16.26
C ALA A 92 7.20 -6.34 15.78
N SER A 93 7.38 -7.58 16.23
CA SER A 93 8.47 -8.44 15.74
C SER A 93 8.33 -8.84 14.27
N HIS A 94 7.12 -8.84 13.72
CA HIS A 94 6.84 -9.21 12.33
C HIS A 94 6.84 -8.02 11.37
N CYS A 95 6.57 -6.80 11.84
CA CYS A 95 6.64 -5.58 11.04
C CYS A 95 8.08 -5.09 10.79
N GLY A 96 9.09 -5.85 11.23
CA GLY A 96 10.50 -5.45 11.15
C GLY A 96 10.86 -4.29 12.09
N SER A 97 12.09 -3.80 12.00
CA SER A 97 12.59 -2.70 12.86
C SER A 97 11.98 -1.33 12.54
N ILE A 98 11.21 -1.20 11.46
CA ILE A 98 10.63 0.06 10.98
C ILE A 98 9.54 0.58 11.95
N HIS A 99 8.76 -0.33 12.55
CA HIS A 99 7.68 0.03 13.46
C HIS A 99 7.90 -0.60 14.84
N GLY A 100 8.48 0.18 15.75
CA GLY A 100 8.62 -0.22 17.14
C GLY A 100 7.27 -0.48 17.84
N LEU A 101 7.32 -1.17 18.98
CA LEU A 101 6.13 -1.56 19.77
C LEU A 101 5.16 -0.40 20.03
N LEU A 102 5.67 0.81 20.29
CA LEU A 102 4.84 1.99 20.53
C LEU A 102 4.05 2.43 19.29
N ALA A 103 4.65 2.33 18.10
CA ALA A 103 4.00 2.67 16.84
C ALA A 103 2.83 1.70 16.58
N VAL A 104 3.08 0.40 16.75
CA VAL A 104 2.06 -0.65 16.62
C VAL A 104 0.96 -0.53 17.68
N ALA A 105 1.32 -0.17 18.92
CA ALA A 105 0.37 -0.06 20.03
C ALA A 105 -0.56 1.16 19.92
N LYS A 106 -0.12 2.24 19.28
CA LYS A 106 -0.86 3.52 19.23
C LYS A 106 -2.29 3.35 18.73
N GLY A 107 -2.48 2.68 17.59
CA GLY A 107 -3.81 2.45 16.99
C GLY A 107 -4.74 1.62 17.89
N PRO A 108 -4.36 0.39 18.26
CA PRO A 108 -5.19 -0.49 19.10
C PRO A 108 -5.49 0.11 20.48
N VAL A 109 -4.51 0.74 21.14
CA VAL A 109 -4.72 1.38 22.45
C VAL A 109 -5.67 2.57 22.31
N TRP A 110 -5.51 3.40 21.27
CA TRP A 110 -6.41 4.50 20.99
C TRP A 110 -7.84 4.00 20.70
N ALA A 111 -7.98 2.90 19.96
CA ALA A 111 -9.27 2.28 19.65
C ALA A 111 -9.96 1.64 20.86
N ALA A 112 -9.20 1.15 21.85
CA ALA A 112 -9.75 0.65 23.11
C ALA A 112 -10.09 1.77 24.11
N CYS A 113 -9.52 2.97 23.95
CA CYS A 113 -9.69 4.09 24.89
C CYS A 113 -11.15 4.59 24.94
N PRO A 114 -11.76 4.85 26.11
CA PRO A 114 -13.12 5.40 26.19
C PRO A 114 -13.28 6.74 25.48
N PHE A 115 -14.45 7.00 24.88
CA PHE A 115 -14.72 8.22 24.10
C PHE A 115 -14.46 9.52 24.90
N ALA A 116 -14.87 9.56 26.18
CA ALA A 116 -14.66 10.71 27.05
C ALA A 116 -13.17 11.05 27.22
N LEU A 117 -12.34 10.01 27.39
CA LEU A 117 -10.90 10.17 27.54
C LEU A 117 -10.25 10.60 26.21
N ARG A 118 -10.66 10.01 25.07
CA ARG A 118 -10.19 10.48 23.75
C ARG A 118 -10.51 11.96 23.52
N ARG A 119 -11.72 12.40 23.89
CA ARG A 119 -12.15 13.79 23.76
C ARG A 119 -11.35 14.73 24.66
N ALA A 120 -11.06 14.33 25.89
CA ALA A 120 -10.22 15.10 26.81
C ALA A 120 -8.78 15.21 26.29
N ILE A 121 -8.19 14.10 25.85
CA ILE A 121 -6.83 14.06 25.28
C ILE A 121 -6.74 14.95 24.05
N LYS A 122 -7.71 14.87 23.11
CA LYS A 122 -7.73 15.71 21.90
C LYS A 122 -7.90 17.21 22.18
N ARG A 123 -8.42 17.61 23.34
CA ARG A 123 -8.52 19.03 23.73
C ARG A 123 -7.20 19.59 24.26
N VAL A 124 -6.32 18.73 24.78
CA VAL A 124 -5.09 19.15 25.48
C VAL A 124 -3.86 18.92 24.61
N LEU A 125 -3.84 17.88 23.78
CA LEU A 125 -2.73 17.63 22.88
C LEU A 125 -2.76 18.57 21.68
N PRO A 126 -1.64 19.23 21.36
CA PRO A 126 -1.54 20.04 20.16
C PRO A 126 -1.77 19.16 18.92
N ALA A 127 -2.42 19.73 17.92
CA ALA A 127 -2.50 19.11 16.61
C ALA A 127 -1.05 18.89 16.12
N ARG A 128 -0.66 17.64 15.96
CA ARG A 128 0.64 17.31 15.37
C ARG A 128 0.57 17.60 13.88
N ASP A 129 1.62 18.22 13.36
CA ASP A 129 1.82 18.25 11.92
C ASP A 129 2.08 16.80 11.46
N VAL A 130 1.16 16.28 10.67
CA VAL A 130 1.22 14.94 10.08
C VAL A 130 1.36 15.02 8.56
N VAL A 131 1.53 16.24 8.02
CA VAL A 131 1.84 16.43 6.60
C VAL A 131 3.23 15.84 6.33
N PRO A 132 3.37 14.92 5.36
CA PRO A 132 4.69 14.40 5.02
C PRO A 132 5.61 15.53 4.57
N ARG A 133 6.88 15.49 5.01
CA ARG A 133 7.87 16.58 4.84
C ARG A 133 7.97 17.10 3.40
N LEU A 134 7.79 16.22 2.42
CA LEU A 134 7.91 16.54 1.00
C LEU A 134 6.81 17.47 0.47
N PHE A 135 5.62 17.47 1.08
CA PHE A 135 4.50 18.27 0.58
C PHE A 135 4.54 19.70 1.11
N ARG A 136 4.26 20.67 0.23
CA ARG A 136 4.07 22.05 0.67
C ARG A 136 2.82 22.14 1.54
N ARG A 137 2.95 22.78 2.69
CA ARG A 137 1.87 22.88 3.69
C ARG A 137 0.61 23.55 3.12
N ASP A 138 0.77 24.57 2.27
CA ASP A 138 -0.37 25.25 1.65
C ASP A 138 -1.14 24.35 0.68
N PHE A 139 -0.43 23.52 -0.09
CA PHE A 139 -1.03 22.49 -0.93
C PHE A 139 -1.71 21.41 -0.08
N ALA A 140 -1.04 20.90 0.95
CA ALA A 140 -1.61 19.89 1.85
C ALA A 140 -2.92 20.36 2.48
N ARG A 141 -3.02 21.65 2.85
CA ARG A 141 -4.27 22.26 3.34
C ARG A 141 -5.33 22.39 2.25
N SER A 142 -4.96 22.80 1.03
CA SER A 142 -5.94 23.03 -0.06
C SER A 142 -6.67 21.75 -0.48
N VAL A 143 -6.04 20.58 -0.30
CA VAL A 143 -6.62 19.28 -0.63
C VAL A 143 -7.14 18.49 0.57
N ASN A 144 -7.05 19.04 1.79
CA ASN A 144 -7.34 18.33 3.05
C ASN A 144 -6.55 17.01 3.18
N LEU A 145 -5.23 17.07 2.90
CA LEU A 145 -4.37 15.89 2.83
C LEU A 145 -4.37 15.12 4.16
N VAL A 146 -4.30 15.83 5.29
CA VAL A 146 -4.25 15.23 6.62
C VAL A 146 -5.51 14.42 6.89
N GLU A 147 -6.68 14.97 6.60
CA GLU A 147 -7.96 14.31 6.79
C GLU A 147 -8.04 13.01 5.98
N ARG A 148 -7.54 13.02 4.74
CA ARG A 148 -7.51 11.85 3.85
C ARG A 148 -6.60 10.73 4.35
N ILE A 149 -5.49 11.05 5.02
CA ILE A 149 -4.49 10.04 5.46
C ILE A 149 -4.61 9.65 6.94
N THR A 150 -5.53 10.24 7.69
CA THR A 150 -5.65 10.01 9.16
C THR A 150 -6.91 9.27 9.58
N GLU A 151 -7.65 8.69 8.63
CA GLU A 151 -8.83 7.90 8.96
C GLU A 151 -8.51 6.72 9.89
N PRO A 152 -9.43 6.35 10.80
CA PRO A 152 -9.26 5.15 11.61
C PRO A 152 -9.19 3.89 10.74
N ASN A 153 -8.20 3.03 11.02
CA ASN A 153 -8.04 1.75 10.36
C ASN A 153 -8.95 0.66 10.96
N TYR A 154 -10.21 1.00 11.31
CA TYR A 154 -11.25 0.04 11.69
C TYR A 154 -12.66 0.60 11.51
N ASP A 155 -13.62 -0.28 11.20
CA ASP A 155 -15.03 0.03 11.05
C ASP A 155 -15.79 -0.36 12.33
N GLY A 156 -16.46 0.62 12.94
CA GLY A 156 -17.19 0.45 14.20
C GLY A 156 -18.50 -0.34 14.08
N ARG A 157 -18.95 -0.69 12.87
CA ARG A 157 -20.17 -1.50 12.66
C ARG A 157 -19.97 -2.97 13.05
N PHE A 158 -18.73 -3.43 13.15
CA PHE A 158 -18.40 -4.80 13.52
C PHE A 158 -18.32 -4.99 15.04
N SER A 159 -18.61 -6.21 15.49
CA SER A 159 -18.61 -6.58 16.91
C SER A 159 -17.21 -6.59 17.54
N THR A 160 -16.16 -6.70 16.73
CA THR A 160 -14.75 -6.69 17.17
C THR A 160 -13.97 -5.66 16.38
N PHE A 161 -12.95 -5.07 17.03
CA PHE A 161 -12.02 -4.16 16.37
C PHE A 161 -11.21 -4.88 15.30
N ALA A 162 -10.84 -6.15 15.52
CA ALA A 162 -10.13 -6.95 14.54
C ALA A 162 -10.92 -7.13 13.24
N ALA A 163 -12.19 -7.54 13.33
CA ALA A 163 -13.04 -7.71 12.15
C ALA A 163 -13.27 -6.39 11.41
N GLY A 164 -13.52 -5.30 12.16
CA GLY A 164 -13.66 -3.97 11.58
C GLY A 164 -12.38 -3.45 10.93
N ALA A 165 -11.20 -3.81 11.45
CA ALA A 165 -9.91 -3.45 10.86
C ALA A 165 -9.63 -4.25 9.58
N VAL A 166 -9.87 -5.56 9.58
CA VAL A 166 -9.74 -6.42 8.39
C VAL A 166 -10.66 -5.94 7.27
N TYR A 167 -11.93 -5.66 7.59
CA TYR A 167 -12.87 -5.13 6.61
C TYR A 167 -12.38 -3.79 6.02
N ARG A 168 -11.91 -2.87 6.86
CA ARG A 168 -11.38 -1.58 6.39
C ARG A 168 -10.13 -1.71 5.55
N ASP A 169 -9.20 -2.60 5.91
CA ASP A 169 -7.98 -2.86 5.14
C ASP A 169 -8.33 -3.33 3.73
N ALA A 170 -9.28 -4.28 3.64
CA ALA A 170 -9.69 -4.87 2.37
C ALA A 170 -10.59 -3.96 1.51
N THR A 171 -11.33 -3.03 2.11
CA THR A 171 -12.22 -2.10 1.39
C THR A 171 -11.73 -0.66 1.45
N CYS A 172 -10.46 -0.42 1.73
CA CYS A 172 -9.93 0.94 1.77
C CYS A 172 -9.88 1.54 0.36
N GLU A 173 -10.00 2.86 0.27
CA GLU A 173 -9.96 3.58 -1.01
C GLU A 173 -8.66 3.31 -1.78
N HIS A 174 -7.55 3.18 -1.07
CA HIS A 174 -6.26 2.86 -1.66
C HIS A 174 -6.26 1.47 -2.32
N GLY A 175 -6.73 0.44 -1.63
CA GLY A 175 -6.82 -0.91 -2.19
C GLY A 175 -7.78 -1.00 -3.37
N ALA A 176 -8.92 -0.31 -3.30
CA ALA A 176 -9.85 -0.21 -4.42
C ALA A 176 -9.19 0.47 -5.64
N HIS A 177 -8.45 1.57 -5.42
CA HIS A 177 -7.72 2.27 -6.47
C HIS A 177 -6.65 1.38 -7.12
N SER A 178 -5.84 0.68 -6.32
CA SER A 178 -4.84 -0.28 -6.82
C SER A 178 -5.48 -1.39 -7.65
N TRP A 179 -6.61 -1.95 -7.20
CA TRP A 179 -7.35 -2.94 -7.97
C TRP A 179 -7.83 -2.40 -9.33
N HIS A 180 -8.34 -1.17 -9.36
CA HIS A 180 -8.73 -0.53 -10.61
C HIS A 180 -7.56 -0.33 -11.56
N GLU A 181 -6.39 0.02 -11.04
CA GLU A 181 -5.16 0.16 -11.81
C GLU A 181 -4.75 -1.18 -12.44
N ASP A 182 -4.62 -2.23 -11.63
CA ASP A 182 -4.11 -3.53 -12.09
C ASP A 182 -5.01 -4.16 -13.16
N VAL A 183 -6.33 -4.14 -12.96
CA VAL A 183 -7.30 -4.69 -13.92
C VAL A 183 -7.26 -3.93 -15.24
N ARG A 184 -7.13 -2.60 -15.20
CA ARG A 184 -7.06 -1.78 -16.42
C ARG A 184 -5.74 -1.98 -17.14
N LEU A 185 -4.65 -2.14 -16.40
CA LEU A 185 -3.36 -2.40 -16.98
C LEU A 185 -3.35 -3.76 -17.68
N ALA A 186 -3.83 -4.82 -17.02
CA ALA A 186 -4.01 -6.14 -17.64
C ALA A 186 -4.88 -6.06 -18.91
N ALA A 187 -6.01 -5.36 -18.84
CA ALA A 187 -6.91 -5.18 -19.99
C ALA A 187 -6.25 -4.43 -21.15
N ALA A 188 -5.38 -3.45 -20.88
CA ALA A 188 -4.63 -2.72 -21.90
C ALA A 188 -3.68 -3.64 -22.71
N PHE A 189 -3.30 -4.78 -22.14
CA PHE A 189 -2.52 -5.83 -22.79
C PHE A 189 -3.36 -7.05 -23.23
N GLY A 190 -4.69 -6.93 -23.25
CA GLY A 190 -5.60 -7.97 -23.73
C GLY A 190 -5.81 -9.13 -22.76
N MET A 191 -5.50 -8.95 -21.47
CA MET A 191 -5.67 -9.95 -20.43
C MET A 191 -6.85 -9.64 -19.52
N GLU A 192 -7.52 -10.70 -19.07
CA GLU A 192 -8.40 -10.66 -17.91
C GLU A 192 -7.58 -10.85 -16.63
N MET A 193 -7.90 -10.09 -15.58
CA MET A 193 -7.30 -10.25 -14.26
C MET A 193 -8.34 -10.76 -13.28
N SER A 194 -7.98 -11.79 -12.52
CA SER A 194 -8.84 -12.40 -11.51
C SER A 194 -8.10 -12.54 -10.20
N ALA A 195 -8.73 -12.10 -9.11
CA ALA A 195 -8.24 -12.28 -7.75
C ALA A 195 -9.24 -13.16 -6.97
N PRO A 196 -9.04 -14.49 -6.92
CA PRO A 196 -9.98 -15.41 -6.30
C PRO A 196 -10.29 -15.07 -4.82
N PHE A 197 -9.32 -14.52 -4.09
CA PHE A 197 -9.52 -14.11 -2.70
C PHE A 197 -10.48 -12.92 -2.51
N GLN A 198 -10.81 -12.20 -3.58
CA GLN A 198 -11.83 -11.14 -3.57
C GLN A 198 -13.26 -11.69 -3.81
N ASP A 199 -13.43 -13.01 -3.92
CA ASP A 199 -14.76 -13.61 -3.92
C ASP A 199 -15.55 -13.22 -2.67
N ARG A 200 -16.82 -12.88 -2.87
CA ARG A 200 -17.69 -12.40 -1.79
C ARG A 200 -17.84 -13.42 -0.67
N ALA A 201 -17.97 -14.71 -1.00
CA ALA A 201 -18.12 -15.74 0.03
C ALA A 201 -16.82 -15.92 0.83
N LEU A 202 -15.66 -15.79 0.20
CA LEU A 202 -14.38 -15.77 0.91
C LEU A 202 -14.21 -14.52 1.78
N ALA A 203 -14.64 -13.35 1.33
CA ALA A 203 -14.63 -12.12 2.12
C ALA A 203 -15.55 -12.23 3.35
N GLU A 204 -16.79 -12.72 3.17
CA GLU A 204 -17.74 -12.94 4.27
C GLU A 204 -17.21 -13.98 5.27
N PHE A 205 -16.67 -15.10 4.77
CA PHE A 205 -16.01 -16.11 5.60
C PHE A 205 -14.85 -15.51 6.38
N ALA A 206 -13.96 -14.78 5.71
CA ALA A 206 -12.81 -14.17 6.33
C ALA A 206 -13.25 -13.22 7.44
N VAL A 207 -14.14 -12.27 7.18
CA VAL A 207 -14.58 -11.31 8.20
C VAL A 207 -15.20 -12.01 9.43
N ALA A 208 -15.90 -13.13 9.22
CA ALA A 208 -16.48 -13.94 10.30
C ALA A 208 -15.45 -14.74 11.13
N LEU A 209 -14.21 -14.93 10.64
CA LEU A 209 -13.20 -15.72 11.34
C LEU A 209 -12.79 -15.07 12.68
N PRO A 210 -12.64 -15.87 13.75
CA PRO A 210 -11.86 -15.47 14.91
C PRO A 210 -10.46 -15.07 14.49
N GLU A 211 -9.91 -14.01 15.07
CA GLU A 211 -8.60 -13.49 14.68
C GLU A 211 -7.48 -14.54 14.84
N GLU A 212 -7.62 -15.45 15.80
CA GLU A 212 -6.67 -16.53 16.04
C GLU A 212 -6.56 -17.52 14.86
N GLN A 213 -7.54 -17.53 13.94
CA GLN A 213 -7.49 -18.28 12.69
C GLN A 213 -6.73 -17.54 11.59
N ARG A 214 -6.64 -16.21 11.64
CA ARG A 214 -5.74 -15.44 10.77
C ARG A 214 -4.33 -15.49 11.28
N TRP A 215 -4.16 -15.24 12.58
CA TRP A 215 -2.86 -15.10 13.21
C TRP A 215 -2.78 -15.83 14.53
N SER A 216 -1.83 -16.74 14.64
CA SER A 216 -1.55 -17.43 15.90
C SER A 216 -0.09 -17.85 15.99
N LYS A 217 0.47 -17.77 17.20
CA LYS A 217 1.86 -18.21 17.49
C LYS A 217 2.89 -17.58 16.55
N GLY A 218 2.76 -16.28 16.29
CA GLY A 218 3.66 -15.57 15.38
C GLY A 218 3.59 -16.07 13.94
N ARG A 219 2.43 -16.50 13.46
CA ARG A 219 2.25 -16.85 12.04
C ARG A 219 0.95 -16.27 11.51
N ALA A 220 1.08 -15.55 10.41
CA ALA A 220 -0.02 -15.03 9.61
C ALA A 220 -0.65 -16.10 8.71
N LYS A 221 -1.87 -15.83 8.23
CA LYS A 221 -2.62 -16.65 7.27
C LYS A 221 -2.80 -18.10 7.71
N ARG A 222 -2.95 -18.36 9.01
CA ARG A 222 -3.01 -19.72 9.56
C ARG A 222 -4.12 -20.56 8.94
N VAL A 223 -5.32 -20.00 8.75
CA VAL A 223 -6.45 -20.67 8.11
C VAL A 223 -6.13 -21.10 6.68
N ILE A 224 -5.47 -20.23 5.90
CA ILE A 224 -5.06 -20.54 4.52
C ILE A 224 -4.00 -21.63 4.53
N ARG A 225 -2.97 -21.51 5.38
CA ARG A 225 -1.91 -22.53 5.48
C ARG A 225 -2.48 -23.90 5.88
N ASN A 226 -3.43 -23.94 6.81
CA ASN A 226 -4.10 -25.18 7.20
C ASN A 226 -4.95 -25.75 6.04
N GLY A 227 -5.71 -24.90 5.35
CA GLY A 227 -6.56 -25.33 4.23
C GLY A 227 -5.77 -25.82 3.02
N MET A 228 -4.54 -25.32 2.84
CA MET A 228 -3.64 -25.70 1.74
C MET A 228 -2.67 -26.82 2.12
N HIS A 229 -2.76 -27.39 3.33
CA HIS A 229 -1.78 -28.34 3.86
C HIS A 229 -1.50 -29.52 2.91
N ASP A 230 -2.55 -30.11 2.36
CA ASP A 230 -2.44 -31.29 1.49
C ASP A 230 -2.27 -30.94 0.01
N LEU A 231 -2.29 -29.65 -0.33
CA LEU A 231 -2.24 -29.14 -1.70
C LEU A 231 -0.91 -28.45 -2.06
N MET A 232 -0.15 -28.02 -1.06
CA MET A 232 1.06 -27.22 -1.25
C MET A 232 2.29 -27.92 -0.66
N PRO A 233 3.47 -27.78 -1.30
CA PRO A 233 4.71 -28.32 -0.75
C PRO A 233 5.01 -27.77 0.66
N PRO A 234 5.57 -28.57 1.57
CA PRO A 234 5.91 -28.11 2.93
C PRO A 234 6.80 -26.85 2.96
N VAL A 235 7.66 -26.67 1.96
CA VAL A 235 8.51 -25.46 1.83
C VAL A 235 7.69 -24.19 1.59
N VAL A 236 6.59 -24.27 0.83
CA VAL A 236 5.70 -23.14 0.57
C VAL A 236 4.87 -22.83 1.83
N LEU A 237 4.34 -23.88 2.48
CA LEU A 237 3.55 -23.76 3.71
C LEU A 237 4.36 -23.31 4.93
N GLY A 238 5.64 -23.66 4.99
CA GLY A 238 6.57 -23.31 6.05
C GLY A 238 7.26 -21.95 5.86
N ARG A 239 7.04 -21.29 4.72
CA ARG A 239 7.68 -20.01 4.41
C ARG A 239 7.18 -18.90 5.34
N ASP A 240 8.09 -18.37 6.15
CA ASP A 240 7.83 -17.30 7.11
C ASP A 240 8.35 -15.92 6.63
N ASP A 241 9.12 -15.88 5.54
CA ASP A 241 9.55 -14.64 4.88
C ASP A 241 8.48 -14.09 3.92
N LYS A 242 8.74 -12.91 3.36
CA LYS A 242 8.05 -12.33 2.19
C LYS A 242 9.12 -11.60 1.37
N GLY A 243 8.95 -11.57 0.05
CA GLY A 243 9.86 -10.81 -0.80
C GLY A 243 9.97 -9.37 -0.31
N ASN A 244 11.20 -8.87 -0.18
CA ASN A 244 11.48 -7.49 0.17
C ASN A 244 12.12 -6.80 -1.05
N GLY A 245 11.43 -5.80 -1.62
CA GLY A 245 11.91 -5.02 -2.76
C GLY A 245 12.69 -3.76 -2.36
N SER A 246 12.85 -3.49 -1.06
CA SER A 246 13.38 -2.20 -0.57
C SER A 246 14.81 -1.92 -1.03
N GLU A 247 15.67 -2.94 -1.14
CA GLU A 247 17.03 -2.76 -1.66
C GLU A 247 17.03 -2.44 -3.17
N ALA A 248 16.15 -3.08 -3.94
CA ALA A 248 15.99 -2.76 -5.36
C ALA A 248 15.48 -1.33 -5.54
N GLN A 249 14.51 -0.91 -4.72
CA GLN A 249 14.00 0.46 -4.70
C GLN A 249 15.11 1.46 -4.34
N PHE A 250 15.98 1.16 -3.37
CA PHE A 250 17.14 2.00 -3.05
C PHE A 250 18.06 2.19 -4.26
N VAL A 251 18.43 1.09 -4.94
CA VAL A 251 19.29 1.14 -6.13
C VAL A 251 18.66 2.00 -7.22
N GLU A 252 17.36 1.85 -7.45
CA GLU A 252 16.64 2.60 -8.47
C GLU A 252 16.55 4.10 -8.15
N ILE A 253 16.20 4.46 -6.91
CA ILE A 253 16.20 5.87 -6.48
C ILE A 253 17.57 6.50 -6.63
N ARG A 254 18.65 5.77 -6.31
CA ARG A 254 20.02 6.25 -6.50
C ARG A 254 20.33 6.50 -7.98
N GLN A 255 19.97 5.58 -8.86
CA GLN A 255 20.17 5.76 -10.30
C GLN A 255 19.36 6.93 -10.87
N LEU A 256 18.11 7.09 -10.41
CA LEU A 256 17.25 8.21 -10.81
C LEU A 256 17.82 9.55 -10.34
N HIS A 257 18.33 9.61 -9.10
CA HIS A 257 19.01 10.80 -8.59
C HIS A 257 20.27 11.13 -9.38
N GLU A 258 21.15 10.15 -9.62
CA GLU A 258 22.38 10.32 -10.42
C GLU A 258 22.08 10.77 -11.87
N ALA A 259 20.93 10.37 -12.42
CA ALA A 259 20.46 10.78 -13.74
C ALA A 259 19.77 12.17 -13.75
N GLY A 260 19.64 12.85 -12.61
CA GLY A 260 18.99 14.15 -12.51
C GLY A 260 17.45 14.09 -12.61
N ALA A 261 16.83 12.93 -12.32
CA ALA A 261 15.36 12.77 -12.44
C ALA A 261 14.56 13.68 -11.49
N PHE A 262 15.19 14.17 -10.41
CA PHE A 262 14.59 15.10 -9.46
C PHE A 262 14.90 16.58 -9.76
N ASP A 263 15.60 16.86 -10.85
CA ASP A 263 15.89 18.23 -11.28
C ASP A 263 14.70 18.80 -12.07
N GLY A 264 14.34 20.06 -11.79
CA GLY A 264 13.30 20.76 -12.55
C GLY A 264 11.91 20.13 -12.48
N LEU A 265 11.52 19.62 -11.31
CA LEU A 265 10.21 18.99 -11.10
C LEU A 265 9.05 19.95 -11.39
N GLN A 266 8.13 19.54 -12.25
CA GLN A 266 6.90 20.28 -12.55
C GLN A 266 5.98 20.33 -11.33
N LEU A 267 5.97 19.29 -10.49
CA LEU A 267 5.27 19.31 -9.21
C LEU A 267 5.79 20.38 -8.26
N ALA A 268 7.10 20.66 -8.28
CA ALA A 268 7.69 21.73 -7.48
C ALA A 268 7.28 23.10 -8.03
N ALA A 269 7.34 23.27 -9.35
CA ALA A 269 6.89 24.49 -10.04
C ALA A 269 5.40 24.78 -9.81
N ALA A 270 4.57 23.73 -9.74
CA ALA A 270 3.14 23.81 -9.44
C ALA A 270 2.83 24.04 -7.94
N GLY A 271 3.86 24.09 -7.08
CA GLY A 271 3.68 24.32 -5.65
C GLY A 271 3.10 23.14 -4.88
N VAL A 272 3.20 21.92 -5.43
CA VAL A 272 2.73 20.68 -4.77
C VAL A 272 3.77 20.17 -3.77
N VAL A 273 5.03 20.11 -4.20
CA VAL A 273 6.15 19.56 -3.41
C VAL A 273 7.19 20.63 -3.08
N ASP A 274 7.88 20.43 -1.96
CA ASP A 274 9.00 21.27 -1.55
C ASP A 274 10.31 20.66 -2.04
N ALA A 275 10.82 21.15 -3.17
CA ALA A 275 12.05 20.64 -3.77
C ALA A 275 13.28 20.75 -2.84
N THR A 276 13.25 21.66 -1.85
CA THR A 276 14.37 21.84 -0.91
C THR A 276 14.54 20.66 0.05
N GLU A 277 13.50 19.84 0.23
CA GLU A 277 13.54 18.66 1.11
C GLU A 277 14.08 17.40 0.41
N ILE A 278 14.20 17.39 -0.92
CA ILE A 278 14.57 16.19 -1.70
C ILE A 278 16.02 15.79 -1.44
N GLU A 279 16.97 16.71 -1.64
CA GLU A 279 18.40 16.41 -1.46
C GLU A 279 18.75 16.01 -0.02
N PRO A 280 18.25 16.70 1.04
CA PRO A 280 18.43 16.23 2.41
C PRO A 280 17.85 14.83 2.66
N MET A 281 16.67 14.53 2.09
CA MET A 281 16.03 13.23 2.21
C MET A 281 16.84 12.14 1.51
N PHE A 282 17.33 12.39 0.30
CA PHE A 282 18.19 11.47 -0.43
C PHE A 282 19.49 11.16 0.30
N ARG A 283 20.18 12.18 0.82
CA ARG A 283 21.41 11.99 1.62
C ARG A 283 21.15 11.19 2.88
N SER A 284 20.07 11.51 3.59
CA SER A 284 19.66 10.78 4.79
C SER A 284 19.34 9.31 4.47
N MET A 285 18.76 9.02 3.31
CA MET A 285 18.45 7.67 2.86
C MET A 285 19.73 6.88 2.63
N CYS A 286 20.69 7.45 1.89
CA CYS A 286 22.00 6.84 1.64
C CYS A 286 22.81 6.62 2.92
N ASP A 287 22.77 7.56 3.87
CA ASP A 287 23.46 7.45 5.16
C ASP A 287 22.81 6.38 6.07
N MET A 288 21.48 6.23 6.07
CA MET A 288 20.81 5.13 6.77
C MET A 288 21.13 3.78 6.13
N PHE A 289 21.09 3.70 4.80
CA PHE A 289 21.40 2.48 4.05
C PHE A 289 22.85 2.02 4.33
N SER A 290 23.83 2.93 4.30
CA SER A 290 25.24 2.59 4.56
C SER A 290 25.50 2.04 5.97
N ARG A 291 24.60 2.33 6.91
CA ARG A 291 24.65 1.86 8.31
C ARG A 291 23.72 0.66 8.57
N ASN A 292 23.13 0.07 7.52
CA ASN A 292 22.11 -0.98 7.62
C ASN A 292 20.90 -0.58 8.49
N ASP A 293 20.53 0.70 8.50
CA ASP A 293 19.35 1.19 9.20
C ASP A 293 18.12 1.13 8.28
N LEU A 294 17.22 0.17 8.54
CA LEU A 294 16.00 -0.07 7.73
C LEU A 294 15.04 1.13 7.67
N HIS A 295 15.24 2.20 8.45
CA HIS A 295 14.46 3.44 8.28
C HIS A 295 14.71 4.13 6.93
N TYR A 296 15.76 3.76 6.19
CA TYR A 296 15.96 4.21 4.81
C TYR A 296 14.74 3.91 3.92
N GLU A 297 14.03 2.80 4.18
CA GLU A 297 12.89 2.35 3.38
C GLU A 297 11.74 3.38 3.33
N ILE A 298 11.56 4.14 4.43
CA ILE A 298 10.54 5.20 4.51
C ILE A 298 10.89 6.32 3.53
N GLN A 299 12.17 6.72 3.48
CA GLN A 299 12.62 7.81 2.60
C GLN A 299 12.70 7.34 1.14
N ALA A 300 13.14 6.10 0.90
CA ALA A 300 13.10 5.49 -0.43
C ALA A 300 11.67 5.48 -0.98
N SER A 301 10.69 5.06 -0.18
CA SER A 301 9.27 5.06 -0.56
C SER A 301 8.73 6.47 -0.85
N GLN A 302 9.17 7.49 -0.11
CA GLN A 302 8.75 8.88 -0.35
C GLN A 302 9.33 9.46 -1.63
N LEU A 303 10.62 9.23 -1.90
CA LEU A 303 11.28 9.65 -3.13
C LEU A 303 10.73 8.90 -4.34
N TRP A 304 10.37 7.62 -4.16
CA TRP A 304 9.71 6.82 -5.17
C TRP A 304 8.32 7.35 -5.52
N LEU A 305 7.51 7.63 -4.51
CA LEU A 305 6.19 8.23 -4.69
C LEU A 305 6.31 9.57 -5.43
N LEU A 306 7.30 10.39 -5.09
CA LEU A 306 7.58 11.65 -5.78
C LEU A 306 7.86 11.43 -7.27
N PHE A 307 8.78 10.51 -7.57
CA PHE A 307 9.16 10.20 -8.95
C PHE A 307 7.94 9.73 -9.76
N CYS A 308 7.17 8.78 -9.23
CA CYS A 308 5.98 8.27 -9.89
C CYS A 308 4.92 9.37 -10.10
N ALA A 309 4.73 10.24 -9.10
CA ALA A 309 3.81 11.37 -9.20
C ALA A 309 4.27 12.38 -10.27
N GLU A 310 5.58 12.65 -10.37
CA GLU A 310 6.12 13.53 -11.40
C GLU A 310 5.94 12.94 -12.80
N CYS A 311 6.22 11.65 -13.00
CA CYS A 311 5.98 10.97 -14.28
C CYS A 311 4.50 11.03 -14.67
N THR A 312 3.60 10.77 -13.72
CA THR A 312 2.16 10.86 -13.93
C THR A 312 1.74 12.29 -14.28
N TRP A 313 2.26 13.28 -13.54
CA TRP A 313 1.98 14.68 -13.81
C TRP A 313 2.43 15.09 -15.22
N ARG A 314 3.65 14.72 -15.62
CA ARG A 314 4.19 15.01 -16.97
C ARG A 314 3.37 14.35 -18.06
N ALA A 315 2.98 13.09 -17.87
CA ALA A 315 2.20 12.35 -18.86
C ALA A 315 0.80 12.97 -19.05
N LEU A 316 0.17 13.46 -17.98
CA LEU A 316 -1.18 14.01 -18.02
C LEU A 316 -1.25 15.51 -18.32
N PHE A 317 -0.24 16.29 -17.92
CA PHE A 317 -0.28 17.76 -17.93
C PHE A 317 0.93 18.43 -18.59
N GLY A 318 1.97 17.69 -18.97
CA GLY A 318 3.19 18.25 -19.57
C GLY A 318 3.01 18.72 -21.03
N GLU A 319 4.03 19.40 -21.55
CA GLU A 319 4.09 19.81 -22.97
C GLU A 319 4.11 18.57 -23.87
N GLY A 320 3.00 18.32 -24.58
CA GLY A 320 2.78 17.10 -25.38
C GLY A 320 1.65 16.21 -24.86
N ALA A 321 1.10 16.50 -23.68
CA ALA A 321 -0.14 15.89 -23.21
C ALA A 321 -1.26 16.19 -24.22
N ARG A 322 -1.85 15.14 -24.81
CA ARG A 322 -2.99 15.31 -25.71
C ARG A 322 -4.11 16.00 -24.91
N PRO A 323 -4.75 17.08 -25.43
CA PRO A 323 -5.85 17.71 -24.72
C PRO A 323 -6.89 16.62 -24.42
N SER A 324 -7.22 16.46 -23.14
CA SER A 324 -8.25 15.51 -22.74
C SER A 324 -9.49 15.83 -23.57
N ASN A 325 -9.99 14.87 -24.34
CA ASN A 325 -11.29 14.95 -25.02
C ASN A 325 -12.46 14.92 -24.02
N ALA A 326 -12.24 15.41 -22.79
CA ALA A 326 -13.28 15.72 -21.84
C ALA A 326 -13.74 17.15 -22.13
N SER A 327 -14.71 17.26 -23.02
CA SER A 327 -15.81 18.20 -22.80
C SER A 327 -16.31 17.97 -21.38
N ARG A 328 -15.77 18.73 -20.42
CA ARG A 328 -16.31 18.82 -19.07
C ARG A 328 -17.80 19.09 -19.23
N PRO A 329 -18.71 18.21 -18.79
CA PRO A 329 -20.07 18.66 -18.61
C PRO A 329 -19.95 19.77 -17.58
N ALA A 330 -20.25 20.99 -18.00
CA ALA A 330 -20.37 22.11 -17.10
C ALA A 330 -21.30 21.64 -15.97
N LEU A 331 -20.82 21.68 -14.74
CA LEU A 331 -21.69 21.68 -13.56
C LEU A 331 -22.47 23.02 -13.61
N GLN A 332 -23.39 23.12 -14.56
CA GLN A 332 -24.42 24.13 -14.58
C GLN A 332 -25.35 23.77 -13.43
N GLY A 333 -25.36 24.63 -12.42
CA GLY A 333 -26.18 24.48 -11.25
C GLY A 333 -27.65 24.25 -11.61
N ARG A 334 -28.27 23.32 -10.89
CA ARG A 334 -29.69 23.46 -10.58
C ARG A 334 -29.81 24.03 -9.18
N ALA A 335 -29.82 25.36 -9.12
CA ALA A 335 -30.59 26.05 -8.11
C ALA A 335 -32.08 25.91 -8.45
N THR A 336 -32.90 25.61 -7.44
CA THR A 336 -34.39 25.66 -7.39
C THR A 336 -35.13 24.56 -8.16
N ARG A 337 -36.16 23.88 -7.62
CA ARG A 337 -37.05 24.15 -6.47
C ARG A 337 -37.09 22.97 -5.51
#